data_AF-A0AB37HKL1-F1
#
_entry.id   AF-A0AB37HKL1-F1
#
_cell.length_a   1.000
_cell.length_b   1.000
_cell.length_c   1.000
_cell.angle_alpha   90.00
_cell.angle_beta   90.00
_cell.angle_gamma   90.00
#
_symmetry.space_group_name_H-M   'P 1'
#
loop_
_entity.id
_entity.type
_entity.pdbx_description
1 polymer ?
#
loop_
_entity_poly.entity_id
_entity_poly.type
_entity_poly.pdbx_seq_one_letter_code
_entity_poly.pdbx_strand_id
1 'polypeptide(L)'
;MKKSLEKIFSHYPNVEKKFNGENIPLTNIENVFYQLSLFISEPDVYSFNINSFYEYLENEDLILGLHFLVDFFQKDTFLIKNKRNLLVNIGQLENEQFYNQTTFAKYLSEHGLNYSPTKLGTYYRREKNGVTNGKFPLEDILINGTPYWYESTVDLFTRELLALEKEKTKKKKTNKKKEK
;
A
#
# COMPACT_ATOMS: atom_id res chain seq x y z
N MET A 1 -14.79 17.23 -7.26
CA MET A 1 -14.11 17.73 -6.04
C MET A 1 -13.18 16.62 -5.55
N LYS A 2 -12.17 16.92 -4.73
CA LYS A 2 -11.32 15.86 -4.15
C LYS A 2 -12.18 15.00 -3.21
N LYS A 3 -12.01 13.67 -3.24
CA LYS A 3 -12.88 12.76 -2.48
C LYS A 3 -12.74 12.96 -0.97
N SER A 4 -11.53 13.28 -0.51
CA SER A 4 -11.29 13.54 0.91
C SER A 4 -11.99 14.82 1.36
N LEU A 5 -12.09 15.81 0.48
CA LEU A 5 -12.80 17.07 0.75
C LEU A 5 -14.31 16.85 0.87
N GLU A 6 -14.90 16.07 -0.04
CA GLU A 6 -16.31 15.65 0.04
C GLU A 6 -16.64 14.97 1.38
N LYS A 7 -15.73 14.11 1.86
CA LYS A 7 -15.92 13.42 3.14
C LYS A 7 -15.84 14.35 4.35
N ILE A 8 -14.92 15.31 4.34
CA ILE A 8 -14.81 16.32 5.41
C ILE A 8 -16.11 17.12 5.47
N PHE A 9 -16.60 17.61 4.34
CA PHE A 9 -17.83 18.42 4.27
C PHE A 9 -19.07 17.66 4.72
N SER A 10 -19.15 16.36 4.40
CA SER A 10 -20.23 15.50 4.90
C SER A 10 -20.23 15.34 6.43
N HIS A 11 -19.07 15.40 7.09
CA HIS A 11 -18.96 15.27 8.55
C HIS A 11 -19.06 16.62 9.26
N TYR A 12 -18.53 17.68 8.65
CA TYR A 12 -18.50 19.03 9.20
C TYR A 12 -19.11 20.05 8.21
N PRO A 13 -20.46 20.16 8.12
CA PRO A 13 -21.12 21.05 7.16
C PRO A 13 -20.79 22.53 7.35
N ASN A 14 -20.47 22.96 8.58
CA ASN A 14 -20.00 24.32 8.84
C ASN A 14 -18.61 24.57 8.23
N VAL A 15 -17.77 23.54 8.09
CA VAL A 15 -16.50 23.67 7.39
C VAL A 15 -16.74 23.96 5.90
N GLU A 16 -17.70 23.26 5.27
CA GLU A 16 -18.09 23.49 3.87
C GLU A 16 -18.61 24.91 3.65
N LYS A 17 -19.56 25.35 4.47
CA LYS A 17 -20.12 26.71 4.40
C LYS A 17 -19.03 27.77 4.52
N LYS A 18 -18.11 27.62 5.48
CA LYS A 18 -16.98 28.55 5.64
C LYS A 18 -16.02 28.49 4.46
N PHE A 19 -15.74 27.30 3.94
CA PHE A 19 -14.92 27.10 2.75
C PHE A 19 -15.51 27.81 1.53
N ASN A 20 -16.84 27.83 1.41
CA ASN A 20 -17.56 28.54 0.36
C ASN A 20 -17.70 30.06 0.61
N GLY A 21 -17.09 30.59 1.66
CA GLY A 21 -17.03 32.03 1.95
C GLY A 21 -18.09 32.54 2.91
N GLU A 22 -18.92 31.68 3.50
CA GLU A 22 -19.85 32.10 4.54
C GLU A 22 -19.11 32.48 5.83
N ASN A 23 -19.48 33.63 6.39
CA ASN A 23 -18.88 34.10 7.65
C ASN A 23 -19.57 33.45 8.85
N ILE A 24 -19.18 32.21 9.15
CA ILE A 24 -19.68 31.45 10.30
C ILE A 24 -18.54 31.13 11.29
N PRO A 25 -18.85 31.14 12.60
CA PRO A 25 -17.90 30.71 13.62
C PRO A 25 -17.66 29.20 13.50
N LEU A 26 -16.42 28.78 13.70
CA LEU A 26 -16.05 27.36 13.81
C LEU A 26 -15.58 27.07 15.23
N THR A 27 -15.88 25.87 15.69
CA THR A 27 -15.21 25.27 16.86
C THR A 27 -13.72 25.02 16.57
N ASN A 28 -12.93 24.73 17.61
CA ASN A 28 -11.52 24.38 17.42
C ASN A 28 -11.36 23.15 16.51
N ILE A 29 -12.19 22.13 16.70
CA ILE A 29 -12.22 20.91 15.89
C ILE A 29 -12.53 21.24 14.43
N GLU A 30 -13.63 21.94 14.17
CA GLU A 30 -14.00 22.36 12.80
C GLU A 30 -12.92 23.24 12.18
N ASN A 31 -12.24 24.09 12.95
CA ASN A 31 -11.15 24.92 12.44
C ASN A 31 -9.95 24.07 11.99
N VAL A 32 -9.62 22.98 12.70
CA VAL A 32 -8.62 22.01 12.23
C VAL A 32 -9.03 21.43 10.88
N PHE A 33 -10.28 20.97 10.74
CA PHE A 33 -10.77 20.40 9.49
C PHE A 33 -10.91 21.44 8.36
N TYR A 34 -11.16 22.70 8.68
CA TYR A 34 -11.12 23.80 7.72
C TYR A 34 -9.71 24.05 7.18
N GLN A 35 -8.71 24.11 8.05
CA GLN A 35 -7.30 24.22 7.61
C GLN A 35 -6.88 23.01 6.77
N LEU A 36 -7.30 21.80 7.18
CA LEU A 36 -7.07 20.59 6.39
C LEU A 36 -7.76 20.66 5.03
N SER A 37 -8.98 21.21 4.96
CA SER A 37 -9.73 21.38 3.71
C SER A 37 -9.03 22.32 2.73
N LEU A 38 -8.48 23.45 3.21
CA LEU A 38 -7.67 24.37 2.42
C LEU A 38 -6.42 23.69 1.86
N PHE A 39 -5.68 22.98 2.72
CA PHE A 39 -4.51 22.19 2.29
C PHE A 39 -4.88 21.12 1.26
N ILE A 40 -5.97 20.39 1.49
CA ILE A 40 -6.42 19.36 0.56
C ILE A 40 -6.80 20.00 -0.77
N SER A 41 -7.47 21.17 -0.82
CA SER A 41 -7.84 21.78 -2.09
C SER A 41 -6.60 22.22 -2.88
N GLU A 42 -5.72 22.99 -2.24
CA GLU A 42 -4.55 23.63 -2.86
C GLU A 42 -3.29 23.43 -2.00
N PRO A 43 -2.68 22.24 -2.04
CA PRO A 43 -1.54 21.87 -1.17
C PRO A 43 -0.25 22.64 -1.50
N ASP A 44 -0.17 23.26 -2.68
CA ASP A 44 0.95 24.11 -3.08
C ASP A 44 0.83 25.55 -2.53
N VAL A 45 -0.35 25.92 -2.03
CA VAL A 45 -0.67 27.27 -1.54
C VAL A 45 -0.80 27.29 -0.02
N TYR A 46 -1.53 26.33 0.52
CA TYR A 46 -1.80 26.24 1.95
C TYR A 46 -0.93 25.15 2.58
N SER A 47 -0.49 25.38 3.82
CA SER A 47 0.19 24.39 4.65
C SER A 47 -0.75 23.88 5.74
N PHE A 48 -0.67 22.59 6.06
CA PHE A 48 -1.38 22.04 7.21
C PHE A 48 -0.41 21.71 8.36
N ASN A 49 -0.69 22.22 9.56
CA ASN A 49 0.10 21.92 10.75
C ASN A 49 -0.45 20.70 11.48
N ILE A 50 0.22 19.55 11.37
CA ILE A 50 -0.21 18.31 12.02
C ILE A 50 -0.29 18.42 13.55
N ASN A 51 0.43 19.36 14.17
CA ASN A 51 0.35 19.58 15.62
C ASN A 51 -1.06 19.95 16.07
N SER A 52 -1.88 20.54 15.19
CA SER A 52 -3.27 20.85 15.52
C SER A 52 -4.12 19.60 15.76
N PHE A 53 -3.73 18.44 15.22
CA PHE A 53 -4.36 17.17 15.58
C PHE A 53 -4.12 16.81 17.03
N TYR A 54 -2.87 16.94 17.49
CA TYR A 54 -2.49 16.65 18.86
C TYR A 54 -3.14 17.61 19.87
N GLU A 55 -3.26 18.89 19.51
CA GLU A 55 -3.79 19.92 20.40
C GLU A 55 -5.32 19.91 20.53
N TYR A 56 -6.04 19.53 19.47
CA TYR A 56 -7.49 19.79 19.40
C TYR A 56 -8.36 18.59 19.05
N LEU A 57 -7.79 17.49 18.56
CA LEU A 57 -8.57 16.31 18.17
C LEU A 57 -8.42 15.19 19.20
N GLU A 58 -9.54 14.60 19.59
CA GLU A 58 -9.59 13.43 20.47
C GLU A 58 -10.51 12.35 19.88
N ASN A 59 -10.26 11.09 20.25
CA ASN A 59 -11.14 9.96 19.94
C ASN A 59 -11.52 9.88 18.44
N GLU A 60 -12.82 9.98 18.13
CA GLU A 60 -13.38 9.83 16.78
C GLU A 60 -12.88 10.91 15.81
N ASP A 61 -12.76 12.16 16.26
CA ASP A 61 -12.28 13.26 15.40
C ASP A 61 -10.83 13.05 14.98
N LEU A 62 -9.98 12.56 15.90
CA LEU A 62 -8.59 12.24 15.58
C LEU A 62 -8.51 11.10 14.55
N ILE A 63 -9.32 10.05 14.74
CA ILE A 63 -9.40 8.93 13.80
C ILE A 63 -9.83 9.43 12.42
N LEU A 64 -10.87 10.26 12.34
CA LEU A 64 -11.35 10.86 11.09
C LEU A 64 -10.27 11.71 10.41
N GLY A 65 -9.56 12.56 11.16
CA GLY A 65 -8.46 13.38 10.65
C GLY A 65 -7.35 12.55 10.01
N LEU A 66 -6.93 11.46 10.66
CA LEU A 66 -5.94 10.53 10.11
C LEU A 66 -6.45 9.85 8.83
N HIS A 67 -7.71 9.41 8.84
CA HIS A 67 -8.34 8.82 7.65
C HIS A 67 -8.40 9.79 6.47
N PHE A 68 -8.70 11.07 6.69
CA PHE A 68 -8.73 12.06 5.61
C PHE A 68 -7.35 12.34 5.03
N LEU A 69 -6.29 12.36 5.85
CA LEU A 69 -4.92 12.48 5.34
C LEU A 69 -4.53 11.28 4.48
N VAL A 70 -4.82 10.06 4.95
CA VAL A 70 -4.55 8.84 4.20
C VAL A 70 -5.31 8.84 2.88
N ASP A 71 -6.60 9.16 2.91
CA ASP A 71 -7.43 9.24 1.70
C ASP A 71 -6.91 10.32 0.74
N PHE A 72 -6.45 11.46 1.24
CA PHE A 72 -5.90 12.51 0.39
C PHE A 72 -4.68 11.98 -0.39
N PHE A 73 -3.68 11.44 0.29
CA PHE A 73 -2.47 10.96 -0.37
C PHE A 73 -2.71 9.75 -1.26
N GLN A 74 -3.59 8.82 -0.87
CA GLN A 74 -3.90 7.61 -1.64
C GLN A 74 -4.83 7.87 -2.83
N LYS A 75 -5.84 8.73 -2.67
CA LYS A 75 -6.95 8.84 -3.66
C LYS A 75 -6.94 10.14 -4.43
N ASP A 76 -6.47 11.23 -3.83
CA ASP A 76 -6.54 12.58 -4.40
C ASP A 76 -5.19 13.10 -4.90
N THR A 77 -4.09 12.37 -4.67
CA THR A 77 -2.77 12.69 -5.24
C THR A 77 -2.24 11.56 -6.13
N PHE A 78 -1.27 11.90 -6.99
CA PHE A 78 -0.51 10.93 -7.79
C PHE A 78 0.86 10.62 -7.19
N LEU A 79 1.09 11.00 -5.93
CA LEU A 79 2.40 10.85 -5.26
C LEU A 79 2.71 9.38 -4.98
N ILE A 80 1.71 8.57 -4.66
CA ILE A 80 1.85 7.12 -4.51
C ILE A 80 1.75 6.47 -5.90
N LYS A 81 2.92 6.23 -6.50
CA LYS A 81 3.03 5.72 -7.88
C LYS A 81 2.73 4.21 -8.00
N ASN A 82 2.98 3.43 -6.95
CA ASN A 82 2.72 2.00 -6.98
C ASN A 82 1.27 1.72 -6.57
N LYS A 83 0.42 1.34 -7.55
CA LYS A 83 -0.99 1.04 -7.31
C LYS A 83 -1.24 -0.11 -6.33
N ARG A 84 -0.27 -1.01 -6.11
CA ARG A 84 -0.38 -2.04 -5.06
C ARG A 84 -0.37 -1.44 -3.65
N ASN A 85 0.31 -0.31 -3.46
CA ASN A 85 0.41 0.38 -2.17
C ASN A 85 -0.83 1.25 -1.89
N LEU A 86 -1.68 1.49 -2.89
CA LEU A 86 -2.95 2.23 -2.75
C LEU A 86 -4.07 1.41 -2.12
N LEU A 87 -3.92 0.08 -2.12
CA LEU A 87 -4.95 -0.84 -1.62
C LEU A 87 -4.77 -1.18 -0.14
N VAL A 88 -3.70 -0.72 0.50
CA VAL A 88 -3.49 -1.00 1.92
C VAL A 88 -4.36 -0.05 2.73
N ASN A 89 -5.48 -0.55 3.25
CA ASN A 89 -6.25 0.16 4.27
C ASN A 89 -5.46 0.15 5.60
N ILE A 90 -5.79 1.04 6.54
CA ILE A 90 -5.08 1.13 7.83
C ILE A 90 -5.04 -0.23 8.56
N GLY A 91 -6.13 -1.00 8.54
CA GLY A 91 -6.16 -2.35 9.13
C GLY A 91 -5.29 -3.39 8.42
N GLN A 92 -4.99 -3.21 7.13
CA GLN A 92 -4.02 -4.01 6.39
C GLN A 92 -2.61 -3.51 6.69
N LEU A 93 -2.36 -2.21 6.84
CA LEU A 93 -1.04 -1.72 7.27
C LEU A 93 -0.64 -2.29 8.63
N GLU A 94 -1.61 -2.49 9.53
CA GLU A 94 -1.38 -3.08 10.86
C GLU A 94 -1.11 -4.59 10.84
N ASN A 95 -1.66 -5.32 9.85
CA ASN A 95 -1.62 -6.79 9.83
C ASN A 95 -0.78 -7.39 8.68
N GLU A 96 -0.44 -6.60 7.66
CA GLU A 96 0.26 -7.07 6.47
C GLU A 96 1.74 -7.31 6.80
N GLN A 97 2.14 -8.57 6.73
CA GLN A 97 3.52 -8.97 6.97
C GLN A 97 4.40 -8.56 5.78
N PHE A 98 5.52 -7.93 6.09
CA PHE A 98 6.53 -7.57 5.11
C PHE A 98 7.62 -8.62 5.05
N TYR A 99 7.89 -9.11 3.85
CA TYR A 99 8.93 -10.08 3.60
C TYR A 99 10.12 -9.38 2.94
N ASN A 100 11.29 -9.44 3.56
CA ASN A 100 12.55 -9.12 2.88
C ASN A 100 13.07 -10.38 2.16
N GLN A 101 14.20 -10.26 1.46
CA GLN A 101 14.79 -11.37 0.71
C GLN A 101 15.01 -12.64 1.56
N THR A 102 15.38 -12.47 2.83
CA THR A 102 15.65 -13.59 3.75
C THR A 102 14.35 -14.25 4.21
N THR A 103 13.37 -13.46 4.66
CA THR A 103 12.09 -14.01 5.13
C THR A 103 11.25 -14.57 3.97
N PHE A 104 11.33 -14.00 2.76
CA PHE A 104 10.71 -14.57 1.56
C PHE A 104 11.33 -15.94 1.23
N ALA A 105 12.65 -16.07 1.26
CA ALA A 105 13.31 -17.36 1.02
C ALA A 105 12.91 -18.43 2.04
N LYS A 106 12.78 -18.02 3.31
CA LYS A 106 12.29 -18.88 4.38
C LYS A 106 10.85 -19.34 4.11
N TYR A 107 9.95 -18.41 3.78
CA TYR A 107 8.55 -18.71 3.47
C TYR A 107 8.42 -19.73 2.33
N LEU A 108 9.16 -19.54 1.24
CA LEU A 108 9.17 -20.49 0.12
C LEU A 108 9.62 -21.89 0.56
N SER A 109 10.66 -21.95 1.38
CA SER A 109 11.21 -23.21 1.88
C SER A 109 10.22 -23.94 2.79
N GLU A 110 9.51 -23.22 3.66
CA GLU A 110 8.44 -23.76 4.51
C GLU A 110 7.27 -24.35 3.68
N HIS A 111 7.05 -23.83 2.47
CA HIS A 111 6.06 -24.33 1.50
C HIS A 111 6.62 -25.38 0.52
N GLY A 112 7.82 -25.92 0.78
CA GLY A 112 8.44 -27.00 0.00
C GLY A 112 9.20 -26.55 -1.25
N LEU A 113 9.37 -25.24 -1.46
CA LEU A 113 10.15 -24.67 -2.55
C LEU A 113 11.55 -24.28 -2.07
N ASN A 114 12.56 -25.07 -2.45
CA ASN A 114 13.94 -24.84 -2.01
C ASN A 114 14.56 -23.57 -2.64
N TYR A 115 14.49 -22.46 -1.91
CA TYR A 115 15.09 -21.17 -2.26
C TYR A 115 16.03 -20.70 -1.14
N SER A 116 17.28 -20.45 -1.50
CA SER A 116 18.18 -19.69 -0.62
C SER A 116 17.95 -18.18 -0.83
N PRO A 117 18.24 -17.35 0.19
CA PRO A 117 18.22 -15.89 0.02
C PRO A 117 19.04 -15.45 -1.18
N THR A 118 20.25 -15.99 -1.37
CA THR A 118 21.14 -15.66 -2.51
C THR A 118 20.50 -15.94 -3.87
N LYS A 119 19.80 -17.08 -4.01
CA LYS A 119 19.09 -17.46 -5.23
C LYS A 119 17.97 -16.44 -5.52
N LEU A 120 17.21 -16.09 -4.49
CA LEU A 120 16.14 -15.10 -4.53
C LEU A 120 16.65 -13.72 -4.97
N GLY A 121 17.71 -13.21 -4.33
CA GLY A 121 18.33 -11.93 -4.69
C GLY A 121 18.88 -11.92 -6.12
N THR A 122 19.35 -13.06 -6.63
CA THR A 122 19.81 -13.17 -8.03
C THR A 122 18.65 -13.07 -9.02
N TYR A 123 17.53 -13.77 -8.77
CA TYR A 123 16.35 -13.65 -9.62
C TYR A 123 15.75 -12.25 -9.58
N TYR A 124 15.66 -11.66 -8.39
CA TYR A 124 15.20 -10.29 -8.23
C TYR A 124 16.03 -9.29 -9.06
N ARG A 125 17.37 -9.34 -8.95
CA ARG A 125 18.24 -8.45 -9.76
C ARG A 125 18.06 -8.65 -11.26
N ARG A 126 17.90 -9.90 -11.71
CA ARG A 126 17.66 -10.19 -13.12
C ARG A 126 16.34 -9.60 -13.60
N GLU A 127 15.30 -9.71 -12.78
CA GLU A 127 14.00 -9.13 -13.10
C GLU A 127 14.05 -7.60 -13.13
N LYS A 128 14.68 -6.98 -12.12
CA LYS A 128 14.85 -5.53 -12.04
C LYS A 128 15.59 -4.95 -13.25
N ASN A 129 16.50 -5.73 -13.82
CA ASN A 129 17.25 -5.37 -15.03
C ASN A 129 16.55 -5.78 -16.34
N GLY A 130 15.30 -6.24 -16.29
CA GLY A 130 14.51 -6.60 -17.47
C GLY A 130 14.95 -7.89 -18.17
N VAL A 131 15.69 -8.77 -17.50
CA VAL A 131 16.32 -9.96 -18.11
C VAL A 131 15.33 -11.13 -18.22
N THR A 132 14.39 -11.25 -17.29
CA THR A 132 13.59 -12.48 -17.12
C THR A 132 12.12 -12.36 -17.53
N ASN A 133 11.64 -11.16 -17.90
CA ASN A 133 10.26 -10.88 -18.35
C ASN A 133 9.17 -11.52 -17.47
N GLY A 134 9.11 -11.11 -16.21
CA GLY A 134 8.03 -11.44 -15.27
C GLY A 134 8.15 -12.81 -14.61
N LYS A 135 9.36 -13.37 -14.47
CA LYS A 135 9.53 -14.68 -13.81
C LYS A 135 9.68 -14.59 -12.30
N PHE A 136 9.92 -13.39 -11.79
CA PHE A 136 10.03 -13.11 -10.36
C PHE A 136 9.29 -11.79 -10.05
N PRO A 137 8.61 -11.63 -8.91
CA PRO A 137 7.95 -10.37 -8.60
C PRO A 137 8.96 -9.26 -8.25
N LEU A 138 8.79 -8.06 -8.81
CA LEU A 138 9.48 -6.87 -8.30
C LEU A 138 9.00 -6.52 -6.89
N GLU A 139 9.78 -5.71 -6.18
CA GLU A 139 9.45 -5.25 -4.82
C GLU A 139 8.14 -4.46 -4.82
N ASP A 140 7.32 -4.67 -3.78
CA ASP A 140 6.13 -3.85 -3.56
C ASP A 140 6.52 -2.52 -2.91
N ILE A 141 7.53 -2.57 -2.01
CA ILE A 141 8.11 -1.39 -1.38
C ILE A 141 9.63 -1.51 -1.23
N LEU A 142 10.31 -0.36 -1.32
CA LEU A 142 11.74 -0.23 -1.08
C LEU A 142 11.92 0.62 0.19
N ILE A 143 12.51 0.04 1.24
CA ILE A 143 12.79 0.74 2.51
C ILE A 143 14.30 0.83 2.67
N ASN A 144 14.85 2.04 2.67
CA ASN A 144 16.30 2.29 2.75
C ASN A 144 17.13 1.45 1.75
N GLY A 145 16.67 1.38 0.50
CA GLY A 145 17.34 0.59 -0.55
C GLY A 145 17.15 -0.93 -0.45
N THR A 146 16.48 -1.42 0.60
CA THR A 146 16.18 -2.84 0.79
C THR A 146 14.79 -3.15 0.20
N PRO A 147 14.67 -4.16 -0.68
CA PRO A 147 13.39 -4.55 -1.26
C PRO A 147 12.55 -5.39 -0.28
N TYR A 148 11.26 -5.11 -0.24
CA TYR A 148 10.26 -5.84 0.52
C TYR A 148 9.05 -6.20 -0.36
N TRP A 149 8.41 -7.30 0.00
CA TRP A 149 7.19 -7.81 -0.61
C TRP A 149 6.11 -7.96 0.43
N TYR A 150 4.88 -7.70 0.04
CA TYR A 150 3.72 -8.02 0.84
C TYR A 150 3.50 -9.54 0.91
N GLU A 151 2.88 -10.01 1.98
CA GLU A 151 2.49 -11.41 2.12
C GLU A 151 1.67 -11.90 0.93
N SER A 152 0.73 -11.08 0.46
CA SER A 152 -0.10 -11.36 -0.70
C SER A 152 0.71 -11.63 -1.98
N THR A 153 1.79 -10.88 -2.22
CA THR A 153 2.71 -11.09 -3.34
C THR A 153 3.52 -12.38 -3.18
N VAL A 154 4.01 -12.63 -1.97
CA VAL A 154 4.79 -13.84 -1.64
C VAL A 154 3.93 -15.10 -1.82
N ASP A 155 2.70 -15.09 -1.31
CA ASP A 155 1.75 -16.20 -1.43
C ASP A 155 1.37 -16.46 -2.89
N LEU A 156 1.02 -15.41 -3.65
CA LEU A 156 0.67 -15.55 -5.07
C LEU A 156 1.82 -16.21 -5.86
N PHE A 157 3.04 -15.70 -5.68
CA PHE A 157 4.22 -16.26 -6.34
C PHE A 157 4.49 -17.72 -5.93
N THR A 158 4.30 -18.05 -4.66
CA THR A 158 4.43 -19.41 -4.12
C THR A 158 3.44 -20.36 -4.81
N ARG A 159 2.18 -19.95 -4.93
CA ARG A 159 1.13 -20.75 -5.60
C ARG A 159 1.43 -21.00 -7.07
N GLU A 160 1.91 -19.98 -7.79
CA GLU A 160 2.31 -20.11 -9.20
C GLU A 160 3.47 -21.11 -9.37
N LEU A 161 4.50 -21.03 -8.52
CA LEU A 161 5.63 -21.96 -8.56
C LEU A 161 5.19 -23.41 -8.28
N LEU A 162 4.35 -23.64 -7.26
CA LEU A 162 3.83 -24.96 -6.93
C LEU A 162 2.98 -25.55 -8.07
N ALA A 163 2.18 -24.73 -8.74
CA ALA A 163 1.42 -25.16 -9.91
C ALA A 163 2.33 -25.62 -11.05
N LEU A 164 3.40 -24.86 -11.34
CA LEU A 164 4.39 -25.21 -12.36
C LEU A 164 5.14 -26.51 -12.02
N GLU A 165 5.46 -26.78 -10.75
CA GLU A 165 6.09 -28.03 -10.34
C GLU A 165 5.15 -29.24 -10.51
N LYS A 166 3.86 -29.07 -10.19
CA LYS A 166 2.82 -30.09 -10.43
C LYS A 166 2.66 -30.41 -11.91
N GLU A 167 2.72 -29.40 -12.80
CA GLU A 167 2.65 -29.64 -14.24
C GLU A 167 3.89 -30.38 -14.78
N LYS A 168 5.09 -29.99 -14.32
CA LYS A 168 6.35 -30.65 -14.71
C LYS A 168 6.37 -32.12 -14.29
N THR A 169 5.89 -32.43 -13.09
CA THR A 169 5.82 -33.81 -12.59
C THR A 169 4.80 -34.65 -13.36
N LYS A 170 3.64 -34.09 -13.75
CA LYS A 170 2.67 -34.77 -14.64
C LYS A 170 3.28 -35.10 -16.00
N LYS A 171 3.89 -34.11 -16.69
CA LYS A 171 4.53 -34.31 -18.01
C LYS A 171 5.61 -35.41 -17.99
N LYS A 172 6.44 -35.46 -16.95
CA LYS A 172 7.46 -36.52 -16.79
C LYS A 172 6.87 -37.92 -16.64
N LYS A 173 5.73 -38.06 -15.96
CA LYS A 173 5.04 -39.36 -15.79
C LYS A 173 4.39 -39.84 -17.10
N THR A 174 3.88 -38.92 -17.92
CA THR A 174 3.26 -39.25 -19.20
C THR A 174 4.30 -39.69 -20.24
N ASN A 175 5.47 -39.05 -20.29
CA ASN A 175 6.55 -39.45 -21.21
C ASN A 175 7.12 -40.83 -20.85
N LYS A 176 7.34 -41.13 -19.56
CA LYS A 176 7.79 -42.46 -19.11
C LYS A 176 6.81 -43.61 -19.40
N LYS A 177 5.52 -43.30 -19.62
CA LYS A 177 4.50 -44.29 -20.01
C LYS A 177 4.42 -44.52 -21.52
N LYS A 178 4.98 -43.62 -22.34
CA LYS A 178 5.02 -43.76 -23.81
C LYS A 178 6.28 -44.48 -24.31
N GLU A 179 7.29 -44.61 -23.46
CA GLU A 179 8.56 -45.32 -23.72
C GLU A 179 8.55 -46.78 -23.23
N LYS A 180 7.40 -47.27 -22.76
CA LYS A 180 7.16 -48.68 -22.39
C LYS A 180 6.04 -49.22 -23.26
#